data_AF-A0A3E1E8H5-F1
#
_entry.id   AF-A0A3E1E8H5-F1
#
_cell.length_a   1.000
_cell.length_b   1.000
_cell.length_c   1.000
_cell.angle_alpha   90.00
_cell.angle_beta   90.00
_cell.angle_gamma   90.00
#
_symmetry.space_group_name_H-M   'P 1'
#
loop_
_entity.id
_entity.type
_entity.pdbx_description
1 polymer ?
#
loop_
_entity_poly.entity_id
_entity_poly.type
_entity_poly.pdbx_seq_one_letter_code
_entity_poly.pdbx_strand_id
1 'polypeptide(L)'
;MVEVFAVDSERDDLFDDANGDLAVGDLDQAIGKYRRCIELDPEFFDGWHALGMALLKAGQIRPAIGAALQATTINPNDQLVWTALSQMYVADGKIAEAEEAKRNAAVLGLGGKIG
;
A
#
# COMPACT_ATOMS: atom_id res chain seq x y z
N MET A 1 9.62 -26.51 -6.04
CA MET A 1 8.20 -26.18 -6.29
C MET A 1 7.38 -26.12 -5.01
N VAL A 2 7.75 -26.79 -3.90
CA VAL A 2 6.95 -26.78 -2.65
C VAL A 2 7.09 -25.47 -1.84
N GLU A 3 8.24 -24.78 -1.94
CA GLU A 3 8.51 -23.56 -1.14
C GLU A 3 7.69 -22.34 -1.56
N VAL A 4 7.46 -22.13 -2.87
CA VAL A 4 6.70 -20.97 -3.36
C VAL A 4 5.23 -21.03 -2.92
N PHE A 5 4.58 -22.20 -3.06
CA PHE A 5 3.20 -22.38 -2.61
C PHE A 5 3.04 -22.22 -1.08
N ALA A 6 4.06 -22.61 -0.30
CA ALA A 6 4.03 -22.45 1.16
C ALA A 6 4.19 -20.97 1.56
N VAL A 7 5.06 -20.23 0.88
CA VAL A 7 5.24 -18.77 1.09
C VAL A 7 3.97 -18.01 0.70
N ASP A 8 3.35 -18.36 -0.43
CA ASP A 8 2.10 -17.73 -0.88
C ASP A 8 0.96 -17.95 0.12
N SER A 9 0.80 -19.18 0.62
CA SER A 9 -0.21 -19.51 1.62
C SER A 9 0.02 -18.76 2.95
N GLU A 10 1.26 -18.70 3.43
CA GLU A 10 1.57 -18.00 4.69
C GLU A 10 1.35 -16.48 4.58
N ARG A 11 1.75 -15.89 3.44
CA ARG A 11 1.57 -14.46 3.17
C ARG A 11 0.09 -14.09 3.08
N ASP A 12 -0.74 -14.94 2.46
CA ASP A 12 -2.18 -14.72 2.35
C ASP A 12 -2.88 -14.83 3.71
N ASP A 13 -2.55 -15.85 4.51
CA ASP A 13 -3.08 -16.02 5.88
C ASP A 13 -2.74 -14.80 6.75
N LEU A 14 -1.49 -14.32 6.68
CA LEU A 14 -1.05 -13.12 7.39
C LEU A 14 -1.81 -11.86 6.93
N PHE A 15 -2.12 -11.77 5.64
CA PHE A 15 -2.82 -10.63 5.07
C PHE A 15 -4.27 -10.58 5.55
N ASP A 16 -4.95 -11.73 5.57
CA ASP A 16 -6.32 -11.85 6.08
C ASP A 16 -6.40 -11.54 7.58
N ASP A 17 -5.45 -12.06 8.35
CA ASP A 17 -5.31 -11.75 9.77
C ASP A 17 -5.04 -10.26 10.02
N ALA A 18 -4.22 -9.62 9.19
CA ALA A 18 -3.95 -8.18 9.27
C ALA A 18 -5.20 -7.34 8.96
N ASN A 19 -5.99 -7.77 7.98
CA ASN A 19 -7.27 -7.14 7.65
C ASN A 19 -8.26 -7.24 8.82
N GLY A 20 -8.26 -8.38 9.52
CA GLY A 20 -9.03 -8.57 10.75
C GLY A 20 -8.66 -7.56 11.85
N ASP A 21 -7.36 -7.44 12.14
CA ASP A 21 -6.83 -6.48 13.13
C ASP A 21 -7.17 -5.03 12.73
N LEU A 22 -7.02 -4.69 11.45
CA LEU A 22 -7.34 -3.38 10.91
C LEU A 22 -8.84 -3.05 11.08
N ALA A 23 -9.72 -4.04 10.91
CA ALA A 23 -11.17 -3.89 11.04
C ALA A 23 -11.60 -3.61 12.49
N VAL A 24 -10.90 -4.20 13.48
CA VAL A 24 -11.16 -3.93 14.91
C VAL A 24 -10.40 -2.70 15.44
N GLY A 25 -9.57 -2.08 14.60
CA GLY A 25 -8.83 -0.86 14.92
C GLY A 25 -7.49 -1.10 15.61
N ASP A 26 -7.01 -2.35 15.65
CA ASP A 26 -5.69 -2.69 16.17
C ASP A 26 -4.61 -2.42 15.11
N LEU A 27 -4.29 -1.14 14.95
CA LEU A 27 -3.39 -0.67 13.88
C LEU A 27 -1.97 -1.22 14.02
N ASP A 28 -1.46 -1.36 15.25
CA ASP A 28 -0.09 -1.81 15.47
C ASP A 28 0.10 -3.27 15.06
N GLN A 29 -0.85 -4.13 15.40
CA GLN A 29 -0.82 -5.55 15.02
C GLN A 29 -1.01 -5.71 13.50
N ALA A 30 -1.96 -4.98 12.90
CA ALA A 30 -2.16 -4.98 11.45
C ALA A 30 -0.89 -4.57 10.70
N ILE A 31 -0.24 -3.47 11.12
CA ILE A 31 1.01 -2.99 10.51
C ILE A 31 2.11 -4.05 10.62
N GLY A 32 2.25 -4.71 11.78
CA GLY A 32 3.22 -5.77 12.00
C GLY A 32 3.04 -6.93 11.02
N LYS A 33 1.79 -7.38 10.84
CA LYS A 33 1.46 -8.47 9.92
C LYS A 33 1.64 -8.07 8.45
N TYR A 34 1.19 -6.88 8.04
CA TYR A 34 1.42 -6.40 6.67
C TYR A 34 2.92 -6.27 6.34
N ARG A 35 3.76 -5.85 7.29
CA ARG A 35 5.22 -5.87 7.12
C ARG A 35 5.75 -7.27 6.88
N ARG A 36 5.20 -8.27 7.59
CA ARG A 36 5.58 -9.66 7.36
C ARG A 36 5.14 -10.15 5.98
N CYS A 37 3.96 -9.76 5.49
CA CYS A 37 3.52 -10.09 4.13
C CYS A 37 4.52 -9.60 3.07
N ILE A 38 4.96 -8.33 3.15
CA ILE A 38 5.91 -7.77 2.18
C ILE A 38 7.36 -8.27 2.34
N GLU A 39 7.71 -8.81 3.52
CA GLU A 39 8.99 -9.51 3.73
C GLU A 39 8.98 -10.89 3.06
N LEU A 40 7.84 -11.59 3.10
CA LEU A 40 7.65 -12.88 2.46
C LEU A 40 7.54 -12.74 0.94
N ASP A 41 6.78 -11.75 0.48
CA ASP A 41 6.60 -11.43 -0.93
C ASP A 41 6.73 -9.91 -1.17
N PRO A 42 7.94 -9.44 -1.55
CA PRO A 42 8.17 -8.03 -1.86
C PRO A 42 7.40 -7.50 -3.07
N GLU A 43 6.86 -8.37 -3.93
CA GLU A 43 6.04 -7.99 -5.10
C GLU A 43 4.53 -8.04 -4.79
N PHE A 44 4.16 -8.32 -3.53
CA PHE A 44 2.76 -8.38 -3.13
C PHE A 44 2.13 -6.98 -3.03
N PHE A 45 1.47 -6.59 -4.13
CA PHE A 45 0.80 -5.30 -4.27
C PHE A 45 -0.16 -4.98 -3.12
N ASP A 46 -1.06 -5.90 -2.78
CA ASP A 46 -2.10 -5.67 -1.77
C ASP A 46 -1.47 -5.45 -0.38
N GLY A 47 -0.39 -6.17 -0.06
CA GLY A 47 0.37 -5.98 1.17
C GLY A 47 0.97 -4.58 1.29
N TRP A 48 1.60 -4.08 0.22
CA TRP A 48 2.15 -2.71 0.20
C TRP A 48 1.06 -1.64 0.28
N HIS A 49 -0.04 -1.82 -0.46
CA HIS A 49 -1.16 -0.88 -0.44
C HIS A 49 -1.82 -0.82 0.94
N ALA A 50 -2.14 -1.97 1.53
CA ALA A 50 -2.77 -2.06 2.84
C ALA A 50 -1.85 -1.55 3.95
N LEU A 51 -0.54 -1.85 3.90
CA LEU A 51 0.45 -1.29 4.81
C LEU A 51 0.45 0.24 4.77
N GLY A 52 0.45 0.83 3.57
CA GLY A 52 0.38 2.28 3.39
C GLY A 52 -0.87 2.88 4.05
N MET A 53 -2.04 2.28 3.82
CA MET A 53 -3.29 2.75 4.43
C MET A 53 -3.29 2.62 5.96
N ALA A 54 -2.80 1.50 6.50
CA ALA A 54 -2.71 1.27 7.94
C ALA A 54 -1.75 2.26 8.62
N LEU A 55 -0.59 2.50 8.02
CA LEU A 55 0.39 3.48 8.51
C LEU A 55 -0.17 4.91 8.48
N LEU A 56 -0.90 5.28 7.43
CA LEU A 56 -1.57 6.58 7.34
C LEU A 56 -2.59 6.74 8.46
N LYS A 57 -3.42 5.72 8.71
CA LYS A 57 -4.39 5.71 9.82
C LYS A 57 -3.71 5.82 11.19
N ALA A 58 -2.53 5.23 11.35
CA ALA A 58 -1.72 5.33 12.56
C ALA A 58 -0.95 6.67 12.68
N GLY A 59 -1.09 7.60 11.73
CA GLY A 59 -0.38 8.88 11.70
C GLY A 59 1.09 8.76 11.29
N GLN A 60 1.56 7.58 10.88
CA GLN A 60 2.91 7.33 10.40
C GLN A 60 3.02 7.70 8.91
N ILE A 61 2.89 8.99 8.62
CA ILE A 61 2.72 9.52 7.25
C ILE A 61 3.91 9.18 6.34
N ARG A 62 5.16 9.40 6.79
CA ARG A 62 6.34 9.16 5.94
C ARG A 62 6.54 7.67 5.61
N PRO A 63 6.43 6.74 6.57
CA PRO A 63 6.37 5.31 6.25
C PRO A 63 5.24 4.95 5.29
N ALA A 64 4.06 5.55 5.45
CA ALA A 64 2.92 5.30 4.56
C ALA A 64 3.24 5.68 3.10
N ILE A 65 3.86 6.84 2.88
CA ILE A 65 4.34 7.28 1.56
C ILE A 65 5.29 6.23 0.97
N GLY A 66 6.25 5.73 1.76
CA GLY A 66 7.19 4.71 1.31
C GLY A 66 6.50 3.44 0.81
N ALA A 67 5.50 2.95 1.55
CA ALA A 67 4.73 1.77 1.16
C ALA A 67 3.88 2.00 -0.09
N ALA A 68 3.20 3.15 -0.18
CA ALA A 68 2.42 3.51 -1.37
C ALA A 68 3.31 3.66 -2.61
N LEU A 69 4.53 4.21 -2.50
CA LEU A 69 5.48 4.28 -3.61
C LEU A 69 5.91 2.89 -4.11
N GLN A 70 6.12 1.92 -3.22
CA GLN A 70 6.38 0.53 -3.64
C GLN A 70 5.17 -0.05 -4.38
N ALA A 71 3.95 0.17 -3.89
CA ALA A 71 2.74 -0.26 -4.58
C ALA A 71 2.61 0.37 -6.00
N THR A 72 2.97 1.66 -6.17
CA THR A 72 3.01 2.29 -7.52
C THR A 72 4.07 1.70 -8.44
N THR A 73 5.15 1.14 -7.89
CA THR A 73 6.20 0.48 -8.70
C THR A 73 5.73 -0.88 -9.19
N ILE A 74 5.00 -1.63 -8.35
CA ILE A 74 4.45 -2.95 -8.69
C ILE A 74 3.28 -2.83 -9.66
N ASN A 75 2.32 -1.94 -9.37
CA ASN A 75 1.18 -1.67 -10.25
C ASN A 75 1.02 -0.16 -10.48
N PRO A 76 1.72 0.40 -11.49
CA PRO A 76 1.67 1.83 -11.78
C PRO A 76 0.34 2.29 -12.35
N ASN A 77 -0.53 1.38 -12.79
CA ASN A 77 -1.83 1.70 -13.38
C ASN A 77 -2.99 1.58 -12.38
N ASP A 78 -2.70 1.37 -11.10
CA ASP A 78 -3.73 1.37 -10.06
C ASP A 78 -4.09 2.81 -9.62
N GLN A 79 -5.31 3.23 -9.94
CA GLN A 79 -5.79 4.57 -9.63
C GLN A 79 -5.90 4.84 -8.11
N LEU A 80 -6.22 3.81 -7.32
CA LEU A 80 -6.46 3.95 -5.88
C LEU A 80 -5.15 4.26 -5.16
N VAL A 81 -4.05 3.60 -5.52
CA VAL A 81 -2.74 3.86 -4.93
C VAL A 81 -2.27 5.29 -5.20
N TRP A 82 -2.43 5.81 -6.42
CA TRP A 82 -2.07 7.20 -6.71
C TRP A 82 -2.94 8.21 -5.96
N THR A 83 -4.22 7.88 -5.75
CA THR A 83 -5.12 8.69 -4.94
C THR A 83 -4.68 8.70 -3.47
N ALA A 84 -4.35 7.52 -2.92
CA ALA A 84 -3.85 7.39 -1.54
C ALA A 84 -2.50 8.11 -1.35
N LEU A 85 -1.57 7.94 -2.29
CA LEU A 85 -0.27 8.60 -2.27
C LEU A 85 -0.40 10.13 -2.30
N SER A 86 -1.33 10.67 -3.10
CA SER A 86 -1.63 12.11 -3.11
C SER A 86 -2.10 12.59 -1.73
N GLN A 87 -3.02 11.86 -1.08
CA GLN A 87 -3.49 12.20 0.27
C GLN A 87 -2.36 12.14 1.31
N MET A 88 -1.49 11.13 1.22
CA MET A 88 -0.34 11.00 2.11
C MET A 88 0.65 12.17 1.93
N TYR A 89 0.91 12.60 0.70
CA TYR A 89 1.75 13.76 0.44
C TYR A 89 1.14 15.07 0.94
N VAL A 90 -0.18 15.26 0.82
CA VAL A 90 -0.87 16.39 1.44
C VAL A 90 -0.66 16.38 2.95
N ALA A 91 -0.77 15.22 3.59
CA ALA A 91 -0.58 15.08 5.03
C ALA A 91 0.87 15.38 5.48
N ASP A 92 1.89 15.07 4.66
CA ASP A 92 3.31 15.41 4.93
C ASP A 92 3.65 16.87 4.55
N GLY A 93 2.73 17.61 3.93
CA GLY A 93 2.95 18.99 3.46
C GLY A 93 3.67 19.10 2.11
N LYS A 94 3.83 17.97 1.40
CA LYS A 94 4.51 17.86 0.10
C LYS A 94 3.55 18.13 -1.06
N ILE A 95 3.17 19.39 -1.21
CA ILE A 95 2.10 19.79 -2.13
C ILE A 95 2.45 19.53 -3.61
N ALA A 96 3.71 19.68 -4.01
CA ALA A 96 4.12 19.46 -5.40
C ALA A 96 3.97 17.99 -5.80
N GLU A 97 4.44 17.08 -4.95
CA GLU A 97 4.32 15.63 -5.12
C GLU A 97 2.87 15.15 -5.02
N ALA A 98 2.06 15.77 -4.14
CA ALA A 98 0.64 15.48 -4.05
C ALA A 98 -0.11 15.79 -5.36
N GLU A 99 0.18 16.93 -5.98
CA GLU A 99 -0.41 17.31 -7.26
C GLU A 99 0.05 16.40 -8.40
N GLU A 100 1.29 15.92 -8.37
CA GLU A 100 1.76 14.91 -9.32
C GLU A 100 1.02 13.59 -9.19
N ALA A 101 0.93 13.05 -7.97
CA ALA A 101 0.19 11.82 -7.70
C ALA A 101 -1.30 11.95 -8.11
N LYS A 102 -1.90 13.13 -7.88
CA LYS A 102 -3.27 13.44 -8.31
C LYS A 102 -3.42 13.47 -9.83
N ARG A 103 -2.46 14.04 -10.57
CA ARG A 103 -2.46 14.00 -12.04
C ARG A 103 -2.39 12.58 -12.56
N ASN A 104 -1.53 11.75 -11.98
CA ASN A 104 -1.42 10.33 -12.29
C ASN A 104 -2.76 9.60 -12.08
N ALA A 105 -3.40 9.79 -10.92
CA ALA A 105 -4.72 9.22 -10.66
C ALA A 105 -5.78 9.71 -11.67
N ALA A 106 -5.73 10.98 -12.09
CA ALA A 106 -6.66 11.53 -13.07
C ALA A 106 -6.48 10.91 -14.47
N VAL A 107 -5.23 10.70 -14.91
CA VAL A 107 -4.93 10.02 -16.18
C VAL A 107 -5.54 8.62 -16.18
N LEU A 108 -5.34 7.86 -15.10
CA LEU A 108 -5.89 6.50 -14.98
C LEU A 108 -7.41 6.48 -14.93
N GLY A 109 -8.04 7.42 -14.21
CA GLY A 109 -9.50 7.55 -14.15
C GLY A 109 -10.15 7.88 -15.49
N LEU A 110 -9.40 8.43 -16.44
CA LEU A 110 -9.84 8.67 -17.83
C LEU A 110 -9.55 7.49 -18.77
N GLY A 111 -9.11 6.34 -18.23
CA GLY A 111 -8.72 5.16 -19.00
C GLY A 111 -7.32 5.25 -19.63
N GLY A 112 -6.52 6.22 -19.21
CA GLY A 112 -5.12 6.33 -19.58
C GLY A 112 -4.24 5.28 -18.89
N LYS A 113 -2.94 5.31 -19.19
CA LYS A 113 -1.92 4.48 -18.55
C LYS A 113 -0.72 5.34 -18.19
N ILE A 114 -0.03 4.93 -17.14
CA ILE A 114 1.23 5.53 -16.70
C ILE A 114 2.33 4.53 -17.05
N GLY A 115 3.22 4.95 -17.94
CA GLY A 115 4.30 4.14 -18.52
C GLY A 115 5.11 4.91 -19.54
#